data_AF-A0A3R6KRR6-F1
#
_entry.id   AF-A0A3R6KRR6-F1
#
_cell.length_a   1.000
_cell.length_b   1.000
_cell.length_c   1.000
_cell.angle_alpha   90.00
_cell.angle_beta   90.00
_cell.angle_gamma   90.00
#
_symmetry.space_group_name_H-M   'P 1'
#
loop_
_entity.id
_entity.type
_entity.pdbx_description
1 polymer ?
#
loop_
_entity_poly.entity_id
_entity_poly.type
_entity_poly.pdbx_seq_one_letter_code
_entity_poly.pdbx_strand_id
1 'polypeptide(L)'
;MKKITLFSILAVLFAAMSFTSCNTDGDSGMNFLTLEQQKSFQQAMSLGSYNNMTILYEKKNDANVKNQVDSVASSCSISMYGDSTMTMTNFPVAALAEHINNKDLAAAIAKVTPRTIKCKYNVMPNSTSEVAYFIACPNAVELNLAYGTDNKSHKVVLVFIPSQMYYGYCTLKEPRQLGFQFALYQIWVDGNQTNFIQNSTNSANTTVGFLFRNAWKK
;
A
#
# COMPACT_ATOMS: atom_id res chain seq x y z
N MET A 1 -12.43 -31.71 20.60
CA MET A 1 -11.39 -31.24 19.66
C MET A 1 -11.35 -29.72 19.71
N LYS A 2 -10.20 -29.12 20.04
CA LYS A 2 -10.05 -27.66 20.20
C LYS A 2 -10.34 -26.97 18.86
N LYS A 3 -11.28 -26.02 18.87
CA LYS A 3 -11.59 -25.17 17.72
C LYS A 3 -10.39 -24.27 17.46
N ILE A 4 -9.54 -24.64 16.51
CA ILE A 4 -8.49 -23.75 16.01
C ILE A 4 -9.22 -22.66 15.23
N THR A 5 -9.41 -21.52 15.87
CA THR A 5 -10.03 -20.34 15.27
C THR A 5 -9.21 -19.88 14.08
N LEU A 6 -9.89 -19.72 12.94
CA LEU A 6 -9.37 -19.30 11.63
C LEU A 6 -8.49 -18.01 11.68
N PHE A 7 -8.63 -17.21 12.75
CA PHE A 7 -7.79 -16.04 13.03
C PHE A 7 -6.29 -16.36 13.24
N SER A 8 -5.96 -17.58 13.68
CA SER A 8 -4.56 -17.97 13.89
C SER A 8 -3.80 -18.22 12.58
N ILE A 9 -4.49 -18.45 11.46
CA ILE A 9 -3.86 -18.74 10.16
C ILE A 9 -3.49 -17.43 9.43
N LEU A 10 -4.28 -16.36 9.61
CA LEU A 10 -4.01 -15.06 8.98
C LEU A 10 -2.81 -14.32 9.63
N ALA A 11 -2.53 -14.58 10.91
CA ALA A 11 -1.35 -14.07 11.59
C ALA A 11 -0.04 -14.75 11.13
N VAL A 12 -0.11 -15.99 10.66
CA VAL A 12 1.08 -16.77 10.25
C VAL A 12 1.56 -16.37 8.84
N LEU A 13 0.66 -15.93 7.96
CA LEU A 13 1.04 -15.46 6.61
C LEU A 13 1.82 -14.15 6.60
N PHE A 14 1.64 -13.28 7.61
CA PHE A 14 2.47 -12.08 7.77
C PHE A 14 3.70 -12.31 8.65
N ALA A 15 3.72 -13.36 9.47
CA ALA A 15 4.88 -13.73 10.28
C ALA A 15 5.94 -14.48 9.47
N ALA A 16 5.58 -15.21 8.41
CA ALA A 16 6.53 -15.96 7.59
C ALA A 16 7.43 -15.08 6.67
N MET A 17 7.26 -13.76 6.68
CA MET A 17 8.24 -12.81 6.14
C MET A 17 9.21 -12.28 7.21
N SER A 18 9.25 -12.86 8.40
CA SER A 18 10.46 -12.80 9.22
C SER A 18 11.54 -13.57 8.47
N PHE A 19 12.27 -12.87 7.59
CA PHE A 19 13.48 -13.35 6.96
C PHE A 19 14.39 -13.87 8.07
N THR A 20 14.38 -15.18 8.27
CA THR A 20 15.46 -15.85 8.94
C THR A 20 16.71 -15.47 8.15
N SER A 21 17.65 -14.81 8.82
CA SER A 21 19.03 -14.71 8.37
C SER A 21 19.56 -16.13 8.22
N CYS A 22 19.24 -16.78 7.10
CA CYS A 22 19.87 -18.02 6.72
C CYS A 22 21.24 -17.63 6.20
N ASN A 23 22.22 -17.71 7.09
CA ASN A 23 23.60 -17.94 6.71
C ASN A 23 23.59 -19.26 5.94
N THR A 24 23.33 -19.20 4.64
CA THR A 24 23.40 -20.33 3.73
C THR A 24 24.41 -19.91 2.70
N ASP A 25 25.60 -20.49 2.81
CA ASP A 25 26.60 -20.55 1.76
C ASP A 25 25.95 -21.21 0.54
N GLY A 26 25.29 -20.39 -0.26
CA GLY A 26 24.45 -20.77 -1.38
C GLY A 26 24.17 -19.49 -2.16
N ASP A 27 24.95 -19.32 -3.21
CA ASP A 27 25.08 -18.14 -4.08
C ASP A 27 23.76 -17.77 -4.78
N SER A 28 22.74 -17.38 -4.03
CA SER A 28 21.64 -16.58 -4.57
C SER A 28 22.19 -15.17 -4.69
N GLY A 29 22.62 -14.76 -5.89
CA GLY A 29 23.26 -13.48 -6.20
C GLY A 29 22.46 -12.20 -5.87
N MET A 30 21.48 -12.26 -4.96
CA MET A 30 20.82 -11.15 -4.32
C MET A 30 21.57 -10.80 -3.02
N ASN A 31 22.41 -9.76 -3.07
CA ASN A 31 23.09 -9.24 -1.88
C ASN A 31 22.09 -8.53 -0.96
N PHE A 32 21.46 -9.25 -0.03
CA PHE A 32 20.58 -8.62 0.94
C PHE A 32 21.35 -7.63 1.84
N LEU A 33 20.72 -6.48 2.14
CA LEU A 33 21.28 -5.53 3.10
C LEU A 33 21.32 -6.17 4.49
N THR A 34 22.42 -5.94 5.23
CA THR A 34 22.50 -6.32 6.64
C THR A 34 21.47 -5.56 7.47
N LEU A 35 21.17 -6.05 8.67
CA LEU A 35 20.25 -5.36 9.59
C LEU A 35 20.73 -3.93 9.93
N GLU A 36 22.05 -3.73 10.03
CA GLU A 36 22.63 -2.41 10.29
C GLU A 36 22.47 -1.48 9.08
N GLN A 37 22.71 -1.98 7.88
CA GLN A 37 22.47 -1.23 6.64
C GLN A 37 20.99 -0.85 6.49
N GLN A 38 20.07 -1.79 6.76
CA GLN A 38 18.62 -1.50 6.79
C GLN A 38 18.30 -0.36 7.74
N LYS A 39 18.75 -0.45 9.00
CA LYS A 39 18.49 0.60 10.00
C LYS A 39 19.09 1.94 9.59
N SER A 40 20.31 1.96 9.05
CA SER A 40 20.96 3.19 8.59
C SER A 40 20.14 3.88 7.48
N PHE A 41 19.68 3.12 6.48
CA PHE A 41 18.79 3.67 5.45
C PHE A 41 17.44 4.13 6.01
N GLN A 42 16.81 3.34 6.88
CA GLN A 42 15.53 3.68 7.48
C GLN A 42 15.62 4.97 8.32
N GLN A 43 16.71 5.14 9.07
CA GLN A 43 17.03 6.39 9.79
C GLN A 43 17.26 7.56 8.83
N ALA A 44 18.03 7.35 7.77
CA ALA A 44 18.26 8.41 6.77
C ALA A 44 16.96 8.83 6.08
N MET A 45 16.07 7.89 5.76
CA MET A 45 14.76 8.16 5.16
C MET A 45 13.82 8.91 6.12
N SER A 46 13.89 8.67 7.44
CA SER A 46 13.02 9.32 8.43
C SER A 46 13.31 10.78 8.70
N LEU A 47 14.43 11.31 8.21
CA LEU A 47 14.77 12.73 8.32
C LEU A 47 13.95 13.62 7.35
N GLY A 48 13.27 13.03 6.37
CA GLY A 48 12.48 13.79 5.40
C GLY A 48 11.10 14.19 5.89
N SER A 49 10.60 15.32 5.36
CA SER A 49 9.22 15.79 5.57
C SER A 49 8.39 15.58 4.30
N TYR A 50 7.64 14.48 4.25
CA TYR A 50 6.86 14.08 3.07
C TYR A 50 5.39 14.52 3.20
N ASN A 51 5.17 15.82 3.06
CA ASN A 51 3.85 16.44 3.14
C ASN A 51 3.27 16.71 1.75
N ASN A 52 1.93 16.78 1.65
CA ASN A 52 1.22 17.10 0.40
C ASN A 52 1.60 16.17 -0.76
N MET A 53 1.66 14.86 -0.46
CA MET A 53 1.97 13.84 -1.46
C MET A 53 0.80 13.70 -2.44
N THR A 54 1.08 13.65 -3.73
CA THR A 54 0.11 13.35 -4.78
C THR A 54 -0.13 11.84 -4.85
N ILE A 55 -1.40 11.45 -4.97
CA ILE A 55 -1.81 10.07 -5.18
C ILE A 55 -2.32 9.95 -6.61
N LEU A 56 -1.72 9.02 -7.35
CA LEU A 56 -2.15 8.61 -8.66
C LEU A 56 -2.75 7.22 -8.56
N TYR A 57 -3.81 6.97 -9.30
CA TYR A 57 -4.46 5.67 -9.36
C TYR A 57 -4.84 5.34 -10.80
N GLU A 58 -4.95 4.05 -11.06
CA GLU A 58 -5.33 3.53 -12.37
C GLU A 58 -6.81 3.78 -12.62
N LYS A 59 -7.10 4.70 -13.54
CA LYS A 59 -8.46 5.08 -13.91
C LYS A 59 -8.60 5.12 -15.42
N LYS A 60 -9.68 4.54 -15.91
CA LYS A 60 -10.07 4.68 -17.31
C LYS A 60 -10.34 6.14 -17.64
N ASN A 61 -9.56 6.69 -18.56
CA ASN A 61 -9.81 8.01 -19.11
C ASN A 61 -10.60 7.87 -20.42
N ASP A 62 -11.90 8.16 -20.38
CA ASP A 62 -12.77 8.07 -21.57
C ASP A 62 -12.38 9.08 -22.66
N ALA A 63 -11.73 10.19 -22.31
CA ALA A 63 -11.25 11.19 -23.26
C ALA A 63 -9.91 10.82 -23.89
N ASN A 64 -9.07 10.03 -23.20
CA ASN A 64 -7.78 9.59 -23.71
C ASN A 64 -7.39 8.20 -23.17
N VAL A 65 -7.72 7.17 -23.94
CA VAL A 65 -7.42 5.76 -23.64
C VAL A 65 -5.93 5.44 -23.47
N LYS A 66 -5.02 6.34 -23.87
CA LYS A 66 -3.57 6.18 -23.65
C LYS A 66 -3.10 6.74 -22.31
N ASN A 67 -3.91 7.56 -21.64
CA ASN A 67 -3.58 8.16 -20.35
C ASN A 67 -4.51 7.62 -19.25
N GLN A 68 -4.19 6.43 -18.76
CA GLN A 68 -5.01 5.65 -17.83
C GLN A 68 -4.68 5.92 -16.35
N VAL A 69 -4.01 7.03 -16.07
CA VAL A 69 -3.61 7.42 -14.71
C VAL A 69 -4.26 8.76 -14.40
N ASP A 70 -5.14 8.76 -13.39
CA ASP A 70 -5.74 9.99 -12.87
C ASP A 70 -4.99 10.42 -11.60
N SER A 71 -5.03 11.72 -11.33
CA SER A 71 -4.42 12.32 -10.15
C SER A 71 -5.51 12.88 -9.25
N VAL A 72 -5.56 12.42 -8.00
CA VAL A 72 -6.25 13.16 -6.96
C VAL A 72 -5.26 14.15 -6.38
N ALA A 73 -5.63 15.43 -6.38
CA ALA A 73 -4.95 16.44 -5.58
C ALA A 73 -4.96 15.95 -4.13
N SER A 74 -3.82 15.45 -3.65
CA SER A 74 -3.76 14.76 -2.38
C SER A 74 -2.98 15.57 -1.36
N SER A 75 -3.56 15.63 -0.17
CA SER A 75 -3.03 16.18 1.07
C SER A 75 -2.61 15.05 2.03
N CYS A 76 -2.29 13.85 1.52
CA CYS A 76 -1.72 12.81 2.35
C CYS A 76 -0.28 13.16 2.75
N SER A 77 0.09 12.78 3.96
CA SER A 77 1.44 13.00 4.50
C SER A 77 1.99 11.68 5.01
N ILE A 78 3.30 11.52 4.89
CA ILE A 78 3.99 10.28 5.23
C ILE A 78 5.06 10.58 6.26
N SER A 79 5.00 9.85 7.37
CA SER A 79 5.98 9.89 8.45
C SER A 79 6.66 8.54 8.57
N MET A 80 7.98 8.53 8.64
CA MET A 80 8.81 7.34 8.83
C MET A 80 9.55 7.47 10.15
N TYR A 81 9.85 6.36 10.83
CA TYR A 81 10.28 6.39 12.24
C TYR A 81 11.68 5.83 12.49
N GLY A 82 12.50 5.69 11.44
CA GLY A 82 13.84 5.13 11.55
C GLY A 82 13.86 3.60 11.71
N ASP A 83 12.72 2.96 11.46
CA ASP A 83 12.53 1.51 11.46
C ASP A 83 11.77 1.08 10.20
N SER A 84 11.33 -0.19 10.11
CA SER A 84 10.59 -0.73 8.97
C SER A 84 9.10 -0.31 8.91
N THR A 85 8.71 0.73 9.64
CA THR A 85 7.34 1.24 9.70
C THR A 85 7.23 2.68 9.21
N MET A 86 6.13 2.96 8.52
CA MET A 86 5.72 4.31 8.19
C MET A 86 4.22 4.49 8.44
N THR A 87 3.80 5.72 8.64
CA THR A 87 2.40 6.11 8.76
C THR A 87 2.06 7.04 7.62
N MET A 88 0.96 6.74 6.93
CA MET A 88 0.34 7.65 5.98
C MET A 88 -0.93 8.23 6.60
N THR A 89 -0.94 9.53 6.83
CA THR A 89 -2.11 10.26 7.32
C THR A 89 -2.94 10.75 6.14
N ASN A 90 -4.26 10.83 6.36
CA ASN A 90 -5.20 11.34 5.35
C ASN A 90 -5.21 10.50 4.05
N PHE A 91 -5.09 9.18 4.18
CA PHE A 91 -5.25 8.23 3.07
C PHE A 91 -6.70 8.22 2.59
N PRO A 92 -6.97 8.49 1.30
CA PRO A 92 -8.32 8.68 0.77
C PRO A 92 -8.99 7.34 0.46
N VAL A 93 -9.47 6.63 1.50
CA VAL A 93 -10.17 5.34 1.33
C VAL A 93 -11.37 5.46 0.37
N ALA A 94 -12.06 6.59 0.36
CA ALA A 94 -13.17 6.86 -0.56
C ALA A 94 -12.79 6.77 -2.05
N ALA A 95 -11.52 7.04 -2.41
CA ALA A 95 -11.06 6.93 -3.79
C ALA A 95 -11.08 5.47 -4.29
N LEU A 96 -11.13 4.48 -3.40
CA LEU A 96 -11.23 3.07 -3.78
C LEU A 96 -12.60 2.70 -4.33
N ALA A 97 -13.64 3.49 -4.05
CA ALA A 97 -15.02 3.16 -4.41
C ALA A 97 -15.25 3.00 -5.91
N GLU A 98 -14.57 3.80 -6.74
CA GLU A 98 -14.71 3.70 -8.20
C GLU A 98 -14.14 2.41 -8.79
N HIS A 99 -13.38 1.65 -8.00
CA HIS A 99 -12.80 0.37 -8.40
C HIS A 99 -13.52 -0.84 -7.79
N ILE A 100 -14.76 -0.65 -7.33
CA ILE A 100 -15.57 -1.69 -6.69
C ILE A 100 -16.85 -1.89 -7.50
N ASN A 101 -17.07 -3.09 -8.03
CA ASN A 101 -18.24 -3.41 -8.85
C ASN A 101 -19.54 -3.60 -8.04
N ASN A 102 -19.42 -3.93 -6.74
CA ASN A 102 -20.56 -4.02 -5.84
C ASN A 102 -21.03 -2.60 -5.48
N LYS A 103 -22.18 -2.19 -6.03
CA LYS A 103 -22.68 -0.81 -5.92
C LYS A 103 -22.93 -0.36 -4.48
N ASP A 104 -23.48 -1.23 -3.64
CA ASP A 104 -23.79 -0.87 -2.26
C ASP A 104 -22.52 -0.68 -1.43
N LEU A 105 -21.55 -1.60 -1.59
CA LEU A 105 -20.24 -1.48 -0.96
C LEU A 105 -19.47 -0.26 -1.46
N ALA A 106 -19.46 -0.01 -2.78
CA ALA A 106 -18.84 1.16 -3.38
C ALA A 106 -19.42 2.46 -2.81
N ALA A 107 -20.76 2.55 -2.71
CA ALA A 107 -21.44 3.70 -2.12
C ALA A 107 -21.12 3.88 -0.62
N ALA A 108 -20.90 2.79 0.11
CA ALA A 108 -20.47 2.84 1.51
C ALA A 108 -19.01 3.31 1.65
N ILE A 109 -18.11 2.77 0.83
CA ILE A 109 -16.68 3.17 0.82
C ILE A 109 -16.51 4.63 0.40
N ALA A 110 -17.30 5.12 -0.55
CA ALA A 110 -17.26 6.52 -0.99
C ALA A 110 -17.54 7.53 0.13
N LYS A 111 -18.20 7.11 1.22
CA LYS A 111 -18.51 7.94 2.40
C LYS A 111 -17.45 7.83 3.50
N VAL A 112 -16.47 6.93 3.36
CA VAL A 112 -15.43 6.74 4.36
C VAL A 112 -14.51 7.95 4.37
N THR A 113 -14.47 8.65 5.49
CA THR A 113 -13.54 9.76 5.70
C THR A 113 -12.09 9.26 5.59
N PRO A 114 -11.15 10.12 5.16
CA PRO A 114 -9.74 9.74 5.09
C PRO A 114 -9.21 9.12 6.39
N ARG A 115 -8.29 8.17 6.25
CA ARG A 115 -7.76 7.38 7.38
C ARG A 115 -6.27 7.58 7.55
N THR A 116 -5.81 7.41 8.78
CA THR A 116 -4.39 7.16 9.03
C THR A 116 -4.15 5.66 8.92
N ILE A 117 -3.22 5.25 8.05
CA ILE A 117 -2.86 3.85 7.85
C ILE A 117 -1.38 3.64 8.16
N LYS A 118 -1.05 2.43 8.62
CA LYS A 118 0.34 1.99 8.82
C LYS A 118 0.79 1.20 7.62
N CYS A 119 2.03 1.40 7.20
CA CYS A 119 2.67 0.59 6.17
C CYS A 119 3.96 0.00 6.73
N LYS A 120 4.27 -1.22 6.31
CA LYS A 120 5.59 -1.82 6.48
C LYS A 120 6.40 -1.56 5.22
N TYR A 121 7.70 -1.39 5.37
CA TYR A 121 8.59 -1.27 4.22
C TYR A 121 9.96 -1.89 4.48
N ASN A 122 10.65 -2.20 3.39
CA ASN A 122 11.99 -2.76 3.41
C ASN A 122 12.86 -2.09 2.34
N VAL A 123 14.10 -1.78 2.68
CA VAL A 123 15.05 -1.14 1.74
C VAL A 123 15.68 -2.22 0.86
N MET A 124 15.88 -1.91 -0.41
CA MET A 124 16.41 -2.84 -1.39
C MET A 124 17.93 -2.72 -1.55
N PRO A 125 18.63 -3.83 -1.89
CA PRO A 125 20.08 -3.89 -2.06
C PRO A 125 20.72 -2.81 -2.94
N ASN A 126 20.02 -2.38 -3.98
CA ASN A 126 20.55 -1.43 -4.97
C ASN A 126 20.53 0.03 -4.49
N SER A 127 20.27 0.24 -3.19
CA SER A 127 20.29 1.57 -2.56
C SER A 127 21.70 2.12 -2.46
N THR A 128 21.83 3.43 -2.60
CA THR A 128 23.10 4.16 -2.54
C THR A 128 23.05 5.23 -1.46
N SER A 129 24.18 5.89 -1.17
CA SER A 129 24.22 7.04 -0.25
C SER A 129 23.30 8.21 -0.66
N GLU A 130 22.86 8.25 -1.93
CA GLU A 130 22.02 9.31 -2.47
C GLU A 130 20.54 8.94 -2.49
N VAL A 131 20.22 7.67 -2.74
CA VAL A 131 18.85 7.19 -2.96
C VAL A 131 18.65 5.82 -2.32
N ALA A 132 17.65 5.71 -1.46
CA ALA A 132 17.15 4.42 -0.98
C ALA A 132 16.03 3.92 -1.90
N TYR A 133 16.20 2.73 -2.46
CA TYR A 133 15.11 2.01 -3.12
C TYR A 133 14.40 1.15 -2.09
N PHE A 134 13.08 1.05 -2.15
CA PHE A 134 12.33 0.29 -1.15
C PHE A 134 11.03 -0.29 -1.70
N ILE A 135 10.52 -1.30 -1.00
CA ILE A 135 9.17 -1.82 -1.20
C ILE A 135 8.35 -1.46 0.02
N ALA A 136 7.14 -0.94 -0.17
CA ALA A 136 6.20 -0.64 0.90
C ALA A 136 4.85 -1.33 0.67
N CYS A 137 4.22 -1.75 1.76
CA CYS A 137 2.88 -2.33 1.75
C CYS A 137 2.09 -1.84 2.97
N PRO A 138 0.89 -1.27 2.78
CA PRO A 138 -0.02 -0.99 3.87
C PRO A 138 -0.42 -2.26 4.62
N ASN A 139 -0.62 -2.12 5.94
CA ASN A 139 -1.42 -3.08 6.68
C ASN A 139 -2.86 -3.06 6.15
N ALA A 140 -3.58 -4.16 6.37
CA ALA A 140 -4.99 -4.22 6.01
C ALA A 140 -5.79 -3.11 6.71
N VAL A 141 -6.72 -2.50 5.98
CA VAL A 141 -7.63 -1.49 6.53
C VAL A 141 -8.95 -2.18 6.85
N GLU A 142 -9.27 -2.24 8.14
CA GLU A 142 -10.54 -2.79 8.63
C GLU A 142 -11.58 -1.67 8.82
N LEU A 143 -12.77 -1.90 8.28
CA LEU A 143 -13.90 -0.98 8.31
C LEU A 143 -15.15 -1.74 8.77
N ASN A 144 -16.01 -1.06 9.53
CA ASN A 144 -17.36 -1.53 9.79
C ASN A 144 -18.30 -0.59 9.04
N LEU A 145 -18.97 -1.10 8.00
CA LEU A 145 -19.79 -0.31 7.09
C LEU A 145 -21.23 -0.82 7.10
N ALA A 146 -22.19 0.09 7.23
CA ALA A 146 -23.60 -0.21 7.05
C ALA A 146 -24.01 0.05 5.59
N TYR A 147 -24.53 -0.98 4.91
CA TYR A 147 -25.00 -0.88 3.51
C TYR A 147 -25.95 -2.01 3.14
N GLY A 148 -26.49 -1.98 1.91
CA GLY A 148 -27.49 -2.93 1.41
C GLY A 148 -28.92 -2.55 1.82
N THR A 149 -29.89 -3.37 1.44
CA THR A 149 -31.33 -3.11 1.65
C THR A 149 -31.69 -2.92 3.12
N ASP A 150 -31.05 -3.68 4.00
CA ASP A 150 -31.38 -3.73 5.43
C ASP A 150 -30.48 -2.81 6.26
N ASN A 151 -29.59 -2.05 5.58
CA ASN A 151 -28.57 -1.21 6.20
C ASN A 151 -27.76 -1.93 7.30
N LYS A 152 -27.48 -3.22 7.07
CA LYS A 152 -26.78 -4.08 8.02
C LYS A 152 -25.31 -3.68 8.09
N SER A 153 -24.73 -3.74 9.29
CA SER A 153 -23.29 -3.56 9.48
C SER A 153 -22.52 -4.79 8.99
N HIS A 154 -21.52 -4.56 8.14
CA HIS A 154 -20.60 -5.55 7.60
C HIS A 154 -19.17 -5.22 7.98
N LYS A 155 -18.37 -6.25 8.30
CA LYS A 155 -16.93 -6.10 8.47
C LYS A 155 -16.26 -6.17 7.10
N VAL A 156 -15.68 -5.07 6.66
CA VAL A 156 -14.97 -4.94 5.39
C VAL A 156 -13.47 -4.84 5.66
N VAL A 157 -12.66 -5.68 5.01
CA VAL A 157 -11.20 -5.66 5.13
C VAL A 157 -10.58 -5.44 3.75
N LEU A 158 -9.83 -4.35 3.62
CA LEU A 158 -9.09 -3.99 2.41
C LEU A 158 -7.65 -4.47 2.57
N VAL A 159 -7.21 -5.37 1.68
CA VAL A 159 -5.88 -5.99 1.72
C VAL A 159 -5.06 -5.47 0.55
N PHE A 160 -3.83 -5.06 0.84
CA PHE A 160 -2.92 -4.49 -0.14
C PHE A 160 -1.75 -5.42 -0.40
N ILE A 161 -1.14 -5.28 -1.57
CA ILE A 161 0.13 -5.92 -1.93
C ILE A 161 1.15 -4.86 -2.36
N PRO A 162 2.44 -5.09 -2.11
CA PRO A 162 3.46 -4.23 -2.67
C PRO A 162 3.51 -4.34 -4.20
N SER A 163 4.05 -3.30 -4.83
CA SER A 163 4.47 -3.35 -6.22
C SER A 163 5.36 -4.57 -6.50
N GLN A 164 5.00 -5.36 -7.52
CA GLN A 164 5.80 -6.50 -7.97
C GLN A 164 6.83 -6.12 -9.04
N MET A 165 6.64 -4.99 -9.73
CA MET A 165 7.45 -4.61 -10.90
C MET A 165 8.38 -3.42 -10.64
N TYR A 166 8.03 -2.53 -9.70
CA TYR A 166 8.74 -1.27 -9.51
C TYR A 166 9.01 -1.02 -8.03
N TYR A 167 10.26 -0.69 -7.70
CA TYR A 167 10.61 -0.21 -6.37
C TYR A 167 10.21 1.25 -6.20
N GLY A 168 9.85 1.62 -4.98
CA GLY A 168 9.83 3.00 -4.55
C GLY A 168 11.25 3.55 -4.41
N TYR A 169 11.35 4.86 -4.30
CA TYR A 169 12.58 5.61 -4.10
C TYR A 169 12.41 6.67 -3.02
N CYS A 170 13.48 6.93 -2.28
CA CYS A 170 13.61 8.04 -1.36
C CYS A 170 14.97 8.71 -1.60
N THR A 171 15.00 9.98 -1.99
CA THR A 171 16.28 10.72 -2.01
C THR A 171 16.70 11.02 -0.57
N LEU A 172 17.97 10.77 -0.27
CA LEU A 172 18.54 10.85 1.07
C LEU A 172 19.22 12.20 1.35
N LYS A 173 19.27 13.06 0.33
CA LYS A 173 19.75 14.44 0.40
C LYS A 173 18.65 15.42 0.01
N GLU A 174 18.82 16.68 0.42
CA GLU A 174 17.89 17.74 0.06
C GLU A 174 18.01 18.12 -1.44
N PRO A 175 16.88 18.40 -2.13
CA PRO A 175 15.52 18.24 -1.64
C PRO A 175 15.12 16.77 -1.53
N ARG A 176 14.60 16.37 -0.36
CA ARG A 176 14.14 15.01 -0.14
C ARG A 176 12.83 14.74 -0.89
N GLN A 177 12.81 13.64 -1.62
CA GLN A 177 11.70 13.18 -2.43
C GLN A 177 11.40 11.73 -2.10
N LEU A 178 10.13 11.38 -2.16
CA LEU A 178 9.60 10.06 -1.89
C LEU A 178 8.63 9.69 -3.00
N GLY A 179 8.77 8.49 -3.54
CA GLY A 179 7.77 7.92 -4.42
C GLY A 179 7.71 6.40 -4.30
N PHE A 180 6.52 5.83 -4.27
CA PHE A 180 6.33 4.38 -4.17
C PHE A 180 4.92 4.00 -4.55
N GLN A 181 4.70 2.73 -4.81
CA GLN A 181 3.41 2.23 -5.20
C GLN A 181 3.05 0.91 -4.49
N PHE A 182 1.75 0.69 -4.34
CA PHE A 182 1.16 -0.56 -3.88
C PHE A 182 -0.19 -0.74 -4.57
N ALA A 183 -0.80 -1.92 -4.45
CA ALA A 183 -2.10 -2.17 -5.06
C ALA A 183 -3.12 -2.70 -4.05
N LEU A 184 -4.39 -2.34 -4.23
CA LEU A 184 -5.50 -3.05 -3.59
C LEU A 184 -5.59 -4.43 -4.25
N TYR A 185 -5.52 -5.48 -3.45
CA TYR A 185 -5.43 -6.87 -3.92
C TYR A 185 -6.66 -7.70 -3.59
N GLN A 186 -7.22 -7.50 -2.39
CA GLN A 186 -8.43 -8.22 -1.98
C GLN A 186 -9.34 -7.30 -1.17
N ILE A 187 -10.64 -7.60 -1.28
CA ILE A 187 -11.68 -7.07 -0.43
C ILE A 187 -12.35 -8.27 0.22
N TRP A 188 -12.38 -8.29 1.56
CA TRP A 188 -13.10 -9.29 2.32
C TRP A 188 -14.32 -8.67 2.98
N VAL A 189 -15.45 -9.38 2.96
CA VAL A 189 -16.70 -8.98 3.61
C VAL A 189 -17.14 -10.11 4.53
N ASP A 190 -17.30 -9.80 5.82
CA ASP A 190 -17.73 -10.74 6.86
C ASP A 190 -16.91 -12.04 6.87
N GLY A 191 -15.61 -11.93 6.62
CA GLY A 191 -14.66 -13.05 6.61
C GLY A 191 -14.60 -13.82 5.28
N ASN A 192 -15.32 -13.40 4.24
CA ASN A 192 -15.28 -14.02 2.91
C ASN A 192 -14.55 -13.12 1.91
N GLN A 193 -13.61 -13.68 1.16
CA GLN A 193 -12.98 -12.96 0.05
C GLN A 193 -13.99 -12.73 -1.08
N THR A 194 -13.97 -11.53 -1.65
CA THR A 194 -14.86 -11.14 -2.74
C THR A 194 -14.10 -11.02 -4.06
N ASN A 195 -14.83 -10.99 -5.17
CA ASN A 195 -14.35 -10.64 -6.51
C ASN A 195 -14.75 -9.21 -6.90
N PHE A 196 -14.91 -8.32 -5.90
CA PHE A 196 -15.51 -7.01 -6.15
C PHE A 196 -14.55 -5.97 -6.74
N ILE A 197 -13.24 -6.23 -6.73
CA ILE A 197 -12.27 -5.34 -7.35
C ILE A 197 -12.45 -5.35 -8.86
N GLN A 198 -12.59 -4.17 -9.44
CA GLN A 198 -12.65 -3.96 -10.88
C GLN A 198 -11.56 -2.97 -11.28
N ASN A 199 -10.53 -3.46 -11.98
CA ASN A 199 -9.58 -2.57 -12.62
C ASN A 199 -10.22 -2.00 -13.89
N SER A 200 -10.39 -0.67 -13.91
CA SER A 200 -11.04 0.04 -15.00
C SER A 200 -10.19 0.11 -16.28
N THR A 201 -8.88 -0.14 -16.16
CA THR A 201 -7.89 -0.01 -17.24
C THR A 201 -7.54 -1.35 -17.89
N ASN A 202 -7.63 -2.44 -17.13
CA ASN A 202 -7.40 -3.80 -17.61
C ASN A 202 -8.32 -4.79 -16.87
N SER A 203 -9.35 -5.29 -17.54
CA SER A 203 -10.31 -6.22 -16.95
C SER A 203 -9.74 -7.58 -16.54
N ALA A 204 -8.54 -7.95 -17.01
CA ALA A 204 -7.82 -9.15 -16.56
C ALA A 204 -7.07 -8.93 -15.24
N ASN A 205 -6.84 -7.68 -14.84
CA ASN A 205 -6.19 -7.35 -13.57
C ASN A 205 -7.22 -7.32 -12.44
N THR A 206 -6.97 -8.11 -11.41
CA THR A 206 -7.79 -8.15 -10.18
C THR A 206 -7.25 -7.22 -9.09
N THR A 207 -6.36 -6.29 -9.46
CA THR A 207 -5.71 -5.34 -8.58
C THR A 207 -5.84 -3.92 -9.10
N VAL A 208 -5.74 -2.95 -8.22
CA VAL A 208 -5.75 -1.52 -8.58
C VAL A 208 -4.52 -0.87 -8.00
N GLY A 209 -3.66 -0.32 -8.85
CA GLY A 209 -2.43 0.35 -8.43
C GLY A 209 -2.65 1.76 -7.88
N PHE A 210 -1.88 2.10 -6.85
CA PHE A 210 -1.76 3.44 -6.25
C PHE A 210 -0.30 3.84 -6.24
N LEU A 211 0.03 4.98 -6.85
CA LEU A 211 1.35 5.59 -6.83
C LEU A 211 1.32 6.87 -5.99
N PHE A 212 2.23 6.96 -5.05
CA PHE A 212 2.45 8.11 -4.18
C PHE A 212 3.71 8.81 -4.64
N ARG A 213 3.70 10.13 -4.73
CA ARG A 213 4.89 10.95 -5.04
C ARG A 213 4.75 12.36 -4.51
N ASN A 214 5.84 13.10 -4.34
CA ASN A 214 5.75 14.53 -4.04
C ASN A 214 4.91 15.26 -5.09
N ALA A 215 4.14 16.27 -4.67
CA ALA A 215 3.46 17.15 -5.60
C ALA A 215 4.47 17.86 -6.53
N TRP A 216 4.12 17.98 -7.80
CA TRP A 216 4.89 18.77 -8.75
C TRP A 216 4.92 20.22 -8.27
N LYS A 217 6.11 20.79 -8.15
CA LYS A 217 6.24 22.25 -8.05
C LYS A 217 5.80 22.80 -9.39
N LYS A 218 4.69 23.54 -9.40
CA LYS A 218 4.25 24.31 -10.57
C LYS A 218 5.23 25.45 -10.84
#